data_AF-A0A850QN82-F1
#
_entry.id   AF-A0A850QN82-F1
#
_cell.length_a   1.000
_cell.length_b   1.000
_cell.length_c   1.000
_cell.angle_alpha   90.00
_cell.angle_beta   90.00
_cell.angle_gamma   90.00
#
_symmetry.space_group_name_H-M   'P 1'
#
loop_
_entity.id
_entity.type
_entity.pdbx_description
1 polymer ?
#
loop_
_entity_poly.entity_id
_entity_poly.type
_entity_poly.pdbx_seq_one_letter_code
_entity_poly.pdbx_strand_id
1 'polypeptide(L)'
;VATSVVGEVHHCIGNLNRALPMMQQTEKLARQYHVYHQALWALIQQSEILVAQGYVQAAFELLEQAFKLIREQHLQQVPLHEFVLRLKAQILWCWNRLDEAEECAQKSLDVLAPFEDNYSLHAYSMLARIALTRGELDKAARYLTLCDELMERSAFHIDWRANSEFSSLLYWHQKGEITAIEHYLVKADQPQQACNHFQQLQWRNIARANMYLGHYQQALDIMNMLDAACQQHNLVTDNNRNLVLEAVIYKQMGNKEVALSKLKNALLLTNNTGMVGNFLCDAEIVAKLLDELIQKQHLSDLALYRAQQLLREMNNKERTRSVHFDEDFVEKLLTLPNIPELIRTSPLTQREWQVLGLIYSGYSNEQIASELDVAATTIKTHIRNLYQKLGIANRQEAITTAEELIGLMGI
;
A
#
# COMPACT_ATOMS: atom_id res chain seq x y z
N VAL A 1 23.44 12.40 -21.08
CA VAL A 1 23.45 13.17 -19.81
C VAL A 1 22.65 14.47 -19.93
N ALA A 2 23.05 15.47 -20.75
CA ALA A 2 22.33 16.75 -20.83
C ALA A 2 20.81 16.63 -21.11
N THR A 3 20.40 15.79 -22.05
CA THR A 3 18.98 15.54 -22.35
C THR A 3 18.22 14.94 -21.17
N SER A 4 18.86 14.06 -20.38
CA SER A 4 18.25 13.47 -19.17
C SER A 4 17.98 14.53 -18.12
N VAL A 5 19.00 15.35 -17.82
CA VAL A 5 18.90 16.40 -16.80
C VAL A 5 17.79 17.39 -17.16
N VAL A 6 17.68 17.80 -18.42
CA VAL A 6 16.60 18.71 -18.84
C VAL A 6 15.23 18.02 -18.76
N GLY A 7 15.15 16.73 -19.08
CA GLY A 7 13.94 15.93 -18.87
C GLY A 7 13.53 15.87 -17.40
N GLU A 8 14.49 15.69 -16.49
CA GLU A 8 14.28 15.64 -15.03
C GLU A 8 13.79 16.98 -14.51
N VAL A 9 14.40 18.08 -14.94
CA VAL A 9 13.95 19.44 -14.59
C VAL A 9 12.50 19.63 -15.04
N HIS A 10 12.14 19.24 -16.26
CA HIS A 10 10.75 19.31 -16.73
C HIS A 10 9.80 18.43 -15.91
N HIS A 11 10.22 17.24 -15.48
CA HIS A 11 9.44 16.39 -14.60
C HIS A 11 9.22 17.07 -13.24
N CYS A 12 10.27 17.59 -12.61
CA CYS A 12 10.22 18.23 -11.30
C CYS A 12 9.30 19.45 -11.26
N ILE A 13 9.23 20.23 -12.34
CA ILE A 13 8.34 21.41 -12.45
C ILE A 13 6.95 21.09 -13.03
N GLY A 14 6.61 19.80 -13.19
CA GLY A 14 5.29 19.37 -13.65
C GLY A 14 5.02 19.56 -15.15
N ASN A 15 6.05 19.73 -15.97
CA ASN A 15 5.95 19.86 -17.42
C ASN A 15 6.04 18.48 -18.11
N LEU A 16 5.11 17.59 -17.76
CA LEU A 16 5.15 16.16 -18.14
C LEU A 16 5.16 15.93 -19.66
N ASN A 17 4.45 16.76 -20.43
CA ASN A 17 4.40 16.69 -21.90
C ASN A 17 5.75 16.97 -22.57
N ARG A 18 6.65 17.70 -21.88
CA ARG A 18 8.03 17.92 -22.32
C ARG A 18 8.98 16.86 -21.74
N ALA A 19 8.78 16.48 -20.48
CA ALA A 19 9.63 15.51 -19.81
C ALA A 19 9.62 14.14 -20.51
N LEU A 20 8.44 13.61 -20.86
CA LEU A 20 8.32 12.26 -21.40
C LEU A 20 9.05 12.05 -22.74
N PRO A 21 8.87 12.90 -23.78
CA PRO A 21 9.63 12.76 -25.03
C PRO A 21 11.15 12.88 -24.84
N MET A 22 11.60 13.71 -23.89
CA MET A 22 13.02 13.87 -23.59
C MET A 22 13.60 12.62 -22.93
N MET A 23 12.84 11.95 -22.06
CA MET A 23 13.25 10.66 -21.49
C MET A 23 13.26 9.54 -22.53
N GLN A 24 12.27 9.49 -23.42
CA GLN A 24 12.25 8.57 -24.56
C GLN A 24 13.47 8.76 -25.48
N GLN A 25 13.82 10.02 -25.77
CA GLN A 25 15.04 10.33 -26.54
C GLN A 25 16.30 9.92 -25.78
N THR A 26 16.35 10.15 -24.47
CA THR A 26 17.47 9.75 -23.60
C THR A 26 17.66 8.24 -23.61
N GLU A 27 16.58 7.47 -23.49
CA GLU A 27 16.63 6.01 -23.58
C GLU A 27 17.18 5.54 -24.93
N LYS A 28 16.63 6.07 -26.04
CA LYS A 28 17.07 5.70 -27.40
C LYS A 28 18.55 5.95 -27.61
N LEU A 29 19.06 7.11 -27.21
CA LEU A 29 20.47 7.45 -27.29
C LEU A 29 21.31 6.56 -26.37
N ALA A 30 20.88 6.34 -25.13
CA ALA A 30 21.60 5.52 -24.17
C ALA A 30 21.75 4.07 -24.66
N ARG A 31 20.72 3.48 -25.27
CA ARG A 31 20.79 2.16 -25.90
C ARG A 31 21.74 2.14 -27.10
N GLN A 32 21.69 3.15 -27.95
CA GLN A 32 22.56 3.27 -29.13
C GLN A 32 24.05 3.31 -28.75
N TYR A 33 24.39 3.97 -27.64
CA TYR A 33 25.76 4.09 -27.15
C TYR A 33 26.11 3.07 -26.03
N HIS A 34 25.28 2.06 -25.80
CA HIS A 34 25.49 1.02 -24.79
C HIS A 34 25.66 1.55 -23.34
N VAL A 35 25.07 2.70 -23.03
CA VAL A 35 25.07 3.33 -21.70
C VAL A 35 23.85 2.83 -20.90
N TYR A 36 23.86 1.56 -20.52
CA TYR A 36 22.65 0.87 -20.04
C TYR A 36 22.10 1.38 -18.70
N HIS A 37 22.93 1.88 -17.79
CA HIS A 37 22.45 2.53 -16.56
C HIS A 37 21.61 3.78 -16.88
N GLN A 38 21.97 4.53 -17.92
CA GLN A 38 21.22 5.70 -18.35
C GLN A 38 19.92 5.32 -19.05
N ALA A 39 19.93 4.22 -19.82
CA ALA A 39 18.71 3.67 -20.41
C ALA A 39 17.74 3.20 -19.31
N LEU A 40 18.27 2.55 -18.26
CA LEU A 40 17.50 2.13 -17.10
C LEU A 40 16.89 3.33 -16.35
N TRP A 41 17.69 4.36 -16.08
CA TRP A 41 17.21 5.61 -15.49
C TRP A 41 16.10 6.25 -16.33
N ALA A 42 16.29 6.33 -17.64
CA ALA A 42 15.27 6.89 -18.53
C ALA A 42 13.96 6.09 -18.50
N LEU A 43 14.01 4.76 -18.40
CA LEU A 43 12.81 3.92 -18.24
C LEU A 43 12.08 4.21 -16.92
N ILE A 44 12.82 4.33 -15.81
CA ILE A 44 12.25 4.67 -14.50
C ILE A 44 11.52 6.03 -14.57
N GLN A 45 12.19 7.05 -15.10
CA GLN A 45 11.60 8.39 -15.23
C GLN A 45 10.36 8.40 -16.15
N GLN A 46 10.39 7.65 -17.26
CA GLN A 46 9.20 7.49 -18.11
C GLN A 46 8.05 6.83 -17.35
N SER A 47 8.31 5.77 -16.59
CA SER A 47 7.31 5.11 -15.76
C SER A 47 6.71 6.06 -14.72
N GLU A 48 7.52 6.84 -13.99
CA GLU A 48 7.01 7.82 -13.02
C GLU A 48 6.12 8.89 -13.67
N ILE A 49 6.52 9.41 -14.84
CA ILE A 49 5.73 10.39 -15.58
C ILE A 49 4.40 9.78 -16.04
N LEU A 50 4.42 8.56 -16.57
CA LEU A 50 3.20 7.86 -17.00
C LEU A 50 2.28 7.56 -15.82
N VAL A 51 2.82 7.19 -14.65
CA VAL A 51 2.04 7.07 -13.42
C VAL A 51 1.37 8.40 -13.09
N ALA A 52 2.10 9.52 -13.08
CA ALA A 52 1.52 10.84 -12.79
C ALA A 52 0.39 11.21 -13.77
N GLN A 53 0.56 10.92 -15.06
CA GLN A 53 -0.44 11.17 -16.11
C GLN A 53 -1.65 10.20 -16.08
N GLY A 54 -1.64 9.18 -15.21
CA GLY A 54 -2.73 8.21 -15.09
C GLY A 54 -2.62 6.99 -16.01
N TYR A 55 -1.53 6.84 -16.77
CA TYR A 55 -1.27 5.70 -17.64
C TYR A 55 -0.51 4.59 -16.89
N VAL A 56 -1.07 4.13 -15.78
CA VAL A 56 -0.37 3.25 -14.82
C VAL A 56 -0.03 1.89 -15.41
N GLN A 57 -0.90 1.33 -16.27
CA GLN A 57 -0.62 0.07 -16.98
C GLN A 57 0.59 0.19 -17.91
N ALA A 58 0.68 1.27 -18.69
CA ALA A 58 1.82 1.54 -19.56
C ALA A 58 3.11 1.77 -18.76
N ALA A 59 3.02 2.44 -17.60
CA ALA A 59 4.14 2.59 -16.69
C ALA A 59 4.65 1.24 -16.16
N PHE A 60 3.74 0.32 -15.82
CA PHE A 60 4.07 -1.03 -15.37
C PHE A 60 4.74 -1.85 -16.48
N GLU A 61 4.27 -1.73 -17.73
CA GLU A 61 4.90 -2.38 -18.88
C GLU A 61 6.32 -1.86 -19.16
N LEU A 62 6.57 -0.56 -18.96
CA LEU A 62 7.93 0.01 -19.02
C LEU A 62 8.83 -0.53 -17.90
N LEU A 63 8.29 -0.78 -16.70
CA LEU A 63 9.05 -1.41 -15.62
C LEU A 63 9.42 -2.86 -15.96
N GLU A 64 8.55 -3.61 -16.63
CA GLU A 64 8.89 -4.95 -17.12
C GLU A 64 10.01 -4.90 -18.17
N GLN A 65 10.03 -3.88 -19.03
CA GLN A 65 11.15 -3.63 -19.94
C GLN A 65 12.44 -3.27 -19.19
N ALA A 66 12.36 -2.51 -18.10
CA ALA A 66 13.49 -2.22 -17.22
C ALA A 66 14.04 -3.50 -16.57
N PHE A 67 13.18 -4.39 -16.06
CA PHE A 67 13.62 -5.70 -15.53
C PHE A 67 14.26 -6.59 -16.60
N LYS A 68 13.73 -6.57 -17.83
CA LYS A 68 14.35 -7.27 -18.96
C LYS A 68 15.76 -6.73 -19.24
N LEU A 69 15.92 -5.41 -19.29
CA LEU A 69 17.21 -4.76 -19.48
C LEU A 69 18.20 -5.11 -18.36
N ILE A 70 17.74 -5.11 -17.10
CA ILE A 70 18.55 -5.49 -15.94
C ILE A 70 19.08 -6.92 -16.08
N ARG A 71 18.24 -7.86 -16.51
CA ARG A 71 18.65 -9.25 -16.72
C ARG A 71 19.65 -9.40 -17.86
N GLU A 72 19.37 -8.78 -19.01
CA GLU A 72 20.20 -8.89 -20.22
C GLU A 72 21.58 -8.24 -20.05
N GLN A 73 21.69 -7.19 -19.23
CA GLN A 73 22.92 -6.42 -19.05
C GLN A 73 23.56 -6.64 -17.67
N HIS A 74 23.11 -7.65 -16.92
CA HIS A 74 23.65 -8.02 -15.62
C HIS A 74 23.69 -6.87 -14.58
N LEU A 75 22.62 -6.07 -14.52
CA LEU A 75 22.52 -4.89 -13.65
C LEU A 75 21.82 -5.21 -12.31
N GLN A 76 21.80 -6.46 -11.84
CA GLN A 76 21.01 -6.84 -10.66
C GLN A 76 21.53 -6.21 -9.35
N GLN A 77 22.82 -5.87 -9.31
CA GLN A 77 23.53 -5.39 -8.12
C GLN A 77 23.73 -3.86 -8.11
N VAL A 78 23.17 -3.13 -9.09
CA VAL A 78 23.28 -1.67 -9.11
C VAL A 78 22.14 -1.04 -8.30
N PRO A 79 22.36 0.08 -7.58
CA PRO A 79 21.31 0.74 -6.81
C PRO A 79 20.07 1.14 -7.64
N LEU A 80 20.22 1.40 -8.95
CA LEU A 80 19.08 1.68 -9.82
C LEU A 80 18.07 0.51 -9.91
N HIS A 81 18.47 -0.72 -9.66
CA HIS A 81 17.54 -1.85 -9.62
C HIS A 81 16.54 -1.70 -8.46
N GLU A 82 16.96 -1.12 -7.33
CA GLU A 82 16.07 -0.79 -6.23
C GLU A 82 14.98 0.19 -6.68
N PHE A 83 15.33 1.24 -7.43
CA PHE A 83 14.34 2.22 -7.91
C PHE A 83 13.24 1.57 -8.77
N VAL A 84 13.59 0.59 -9.61
CA VAL A 84 12.62 -0.17 -10.41
C VAL A 84 11.70 -0.99 -9.50
N LEU A 85 12.27 -1.69 -8.51
CA LEU A 85 11.53 -2.49 -7.54
C LEU A 85 10.59 -1.62 -6.69
N ARG A 86 11.08 -0.48 -6.19
CA ARG A 86 10.33 0.50 -5.40
C ARG A 86 9.12 1.03 -6.15
N LEU A 87 9.29 1.47 -7.39
CA LEU A 87 8.19 1.98 -8.21
C LEU A 87 7.19 0.87 -8.56
N LYS A 88 7.66 -0.35 -8.86
CA LYS A 88 6.80 -1.51 -9.09
C LYS A 88 5.99 -1.87 -7.84
N ALA A 89 6.62 -1.90 -6.67
CA ALA A 89 5.96 -2.16 -5.39
C ALA A 89 4.85 -1.13 -5.13
N GLN A 90 5.11 0.16 -5.41
CA GLN A 90 4.11 1.22 -5.27
C GLN A 90 2.90 1.01 -6.17
N ILE A 91 3.10 0.66 -7.45
CA ILE A 91 2.00 0.36 -8.38
C ILE A 91 1.22 -0.87 -7.91
N LEU A 92 1.90 -1.94 -7.54
CA LEU A 92 1.27 -3.18 -7.06
C LEU A 92 0.46 -2.96 -5.79
N TRP A 93 0.98 -2.19 -4.84
CA TRP A 93 0.23 -1.79 -3.64
C TRP A 93 -1.02 -0.97 -4.01
N CYS A 94 -0.90 -0.01 -4.94
CA CYS A 94 -2.04 0.74 -5.46
C CYS A 94 -3.06 -0.14 -6.18
N TRP A 95 -2.67 -1.29 -6.74
CA TRP A 95 -3.56 -2.29 -7.33
C TRP A 95 -4.06 -3.35 -6.35
N ASN A 96 -3.74 -3.20 -5.05
CA ASN A 96 -4.04 -4.17 -4.00
C ASN A 96 -3.45 -5.58 -4.26
N ARG A 97 -2.34 -5.66 -5.02
CA ARG A 97 -1.55 -6.88 -5.25
C ARG A 97 -0.43 -6.95 -4.21
N LEU A 98 -0.82 -7.15 -2.95
CA LEU A 98 0.05 -6.95 -1.79
C LEU A 98 1.21 -7.93 -1.72
N ASP A 99 1.01 -9.19 -2.13
CA ASP A 99 2.06 -10.21 -2.09
C ASP A 99 3.20 -9.89 -3.05
N GLU A 100 2.86 -9.48 -4.28
CA GLU A 100 3.85 -9.09 -5.27
C GLU A 100 4.53 -7.75 -4.90
N ALA A 101 3.79 -6.85 -4.24
CA ALA A 101 4.36 -5.61 -3.71
C ALA A 101 5.38 -5.91 -2.58
N GLU A 102 5.07 -6.86 -1.69
CA GLU A 102 5.96 -7.31 -0.62
C GLU A 102 7.20 -7.99 -1.19
N GLU A 103 7.06 -8.85 -2.20
CA GLU A 103 8.21 -9.47 -2.89
C GLU A 103 9.14 -8.41 -3.48
N CYS A 104 8.58 -7.39 -4.13
CA CYS A 104 9.38 -6.29 -4.68
C CYS A 104 10.11 -5.50 -3.58
N ALA A 105 9.41 -5.20 -2.47
CA ALA A 105 9.99 -4.45 -1.35
C ALA A 105 11.07 -5.25 -0.59
N GLN A 106 10.86 -6.56 -0.39
CA GLN A 106 11.88 -7.43 0.23
C GLN A 106 13.11 -7.54 -0.68
N LYS A 107 12.90 -7.73 -1.98
CA LYS A 107 14.00 -7.77 -2.95
C LYS A 107 14.75 -6.45 -3.04
N SER A 108 14.11 -5.30 -2.82
CA SER A 108 14.84 -4.04 -2.73
C SER A 108 15.83 -4.01 -1.56
N LEU A 109 15.47 -4.61 -0.41
CA LEU A 109 16.41 -4.75 0.70
C LEU A 109 17.61 -5.62 0.33
N ASP A 110 17.39 -6.73 -0.40
CA ASP A 110 18.49 -7.60 -0.86
C ASP A 110 19.45 -6.86 -1.81
N VAL A 111 18.91 -6.02 -2.69
CA VAL A 111 19.70 -5.18 -3.60
C VAL A 111 20.50 -4.12 -2.83
N LEU A 112 19.93 -3.58 -1.75
CA LEU A 112 20.55 -2.55 -0.94
C LEU A 112 21.51 -3.08 0.14
N ALA A 113 21.42 -4.36 0.51
CA ALA A 113 22.23 -4.97 1.58
C ALA A 113 23.76 -4.75 1.45
N PRO A 114 24.36 -4.67 0.25
CA PRO A 114 25.79 -4.35 0.11
C PRO A 114 26.14 -2.87 0.34
N PHE A 115 25.15 -1.98 0.42
CA PHE A 115 25.30 -0.53 0.56
C PHE A 115 24.99 -0.10 2.00
N GLU A 116 25.29 1.15 2.35
CA GLU A 116 24.96 1.67 3.68
C GLU A 116 23.43 1.62 3.93
N ASP A 117 23.02 1.25 5.16
CA ASP A 117 21.60 1.09 5.56
C ASP A 117 20.72 2.32 5.32
N ASN A 118 21.35 3.48 5.10
CA ASN A 118 20.72 4.76 4.79
C ASN A 118 19.81 4.74 3.56
N TYR A 119 19.84 3.72 2.69
CA TYR A 119 19.01 3.68 1.48
C TYR A 119 17.70 2.88 1.64
N SER A 120 17.52 2.14 2.75
CA SER A 120 16.41 1.19 2.93
C SER A 120 15.09 1.79 3.40
N LEU A 121 15.04 3.12 3.65
CA LEU A 121 13.87 3.81 4.20
C LEU A 121 12.58 3.57 3.38
N HIS A 122 12.67 3.62 2.05
CA HIS A 122 11.51 3.38 1.18
C HIS A 122 10.99 1.95 1.27
N ALA A 123 11.89 0.96 1.34
CA ALA A 123 11.52 -0.44 1.42
C ALA A 123 10.79 -0.73 2.74
N TYR A 124 11.33 -0.28 3.87
CA TYR A 124 10.65 -0.42 5.16
C TYR A 124 9.33 0.34 5.24
N SER A 125 9.26 1.56 4.69
CA SER A 125 8.00 2.31 4.60
C SER A 125 6.94 1.58 3.78
N MET A 126 7.32 0.96 2.66
CA MET A 126 6.41 0.16 1.83
C MET A 126 5.95 -1.10 2.54
N LEU A 127 6.86 -1.83 3.20
CA LEU A 127 6.53 -3.02 3.98
C LEU A 127 5.59 -2.70 5.15
N ALA A 128 5.82 -1.58 5.84
CA ALA A 128 4.90 -1.06 6.85
C ALA A 128 3.51 -0.78 6.26
N ARG A 129 3.45 -0.15 5.09
CA ARG A 129 2.19 0.15 4.40
C ARG A 129 1.43 -1.10 3.98
N ILE A 130 2.15 -2.12 3.50
CA ILE A 130 1.57 -3.42 3.15
C ILE A 130 1.01 -4.10 4.40
N ALA A 131 1.78 -4.15 5.50
CA ALA A 131 1.35 -4.70 6.77
C ALA A 131 0.10 -3.99 7.31
N LEU A 132 0.07 -2.65 7.31
CA LEU A 132 -1.11 -1.84 7.64
C LEU A 132 -2.32 -2.17 6.75
N THR A 133 -2.06 -2.41 5.46
CA THR A 133 -3.11 -2.75 4.51
C THR A 133 -3.71 -4.12 4.82
N ARG A 134 -2.92 -5.08 5.31
CA ARG A 134 -3.37 -6.40 5.77
C ARG A 134 -3.94 -6.40 7.20
N GLY A 135 -3.76 -5.31 7.96
CA GLY A 135 -4.17 -5.23 9.36
C GLY A 135 -3.13 -5.78 10.35
N GLU A 136 -1.90 -6.02 9.89
CA GLU A 136 -0.77 -6.56 10.67
C GLU A 136 -0.08 -5.44 11.45
N LEU A 137 -0.76 -4.88 12.46
CA LEU A 137 -0.31 -3.69 13.17
C LEU A 137 1.06 -3.86 13.84
N ASP A 138 1.34 -5.03 14.42
CA ASP A 138 2.63 -5.27 15.11
C ASP A 138 3.79 -5.38 14.11
N LYS A 139 3.55 -5.99 12.95
CA LYS A 139 4.54 -6.05 11.86
C LYS A 139 4.78 -4.65 11.27
N ALA A 140 3.72 -3.87 11.09
CA ALA A 140 3.83 -2.48 10.68
C ALA A 140 4.67 -1.65 11.66
N ALA A 141 4.42 -1.79 12.97
CA ALA A 141 5.15 -1.09 14.02
C ALA A 141 6.66 -1.37 13.95
N ARG A 142 7.06 -2.65 13.79
CA ARG A 142 8.48 -3.04 13.65
C ARG A 142 9.16 -2.33 12.48
N TYR A 143 8.51 -2.27 11.32
CA TYR A 143 9.05 -1.57 10.16
C TYR A 143 9.11 -0.05 10.33
N LEU A 144 8.11 0.54 10.99
CA LEU A 144 8.11 1.98 11.28
C LEU A 144 9.20 2.37 12.27
N THR A 145 9.49 1.54 13.29
CA THR A 145 10.65 1.76 14.17
C THR A 145 11.96 1.82 13.38
N LEU A 146 12.15 0.92 12.42
CA LEU A 146 13.33 0.96 11.53
C LEU A 146 13.36 2.24 10.68
N CYS A 147 12.21 2.69 10.17
CA CYS A 147 12.14 3.97 9.46
C CYS A 147 12.55 5.15 10.35
N ASP A 148 12.07 5.20 11.59
CA ASP A 148 12.37 6.27 12.53
C ASP A 148 13.87 6.28 12.89
N GLU A 149 14.46 5.12 13.19
CA GLU A 149 15.91 4.99 13.45
C GLU A 149 16.76 5.49 12.27
N LEU A 150 16.34 5.19 11.03
CA LEU A 150 17.05 5.69 9.83
C LEU A 150 16.93 7.21 9.71
N MET A 151 15.73 7.76 9.89
CA MET A 151 15.48 9.21 9.81
C MET A 151 16.19 10.00 10.91
N GLU A 152 16.46 9.41 12.07
CA GLU A 152 17.27 10.02 13.13
C GLU A 152 18.77 10.06 12.79
N ARG A 153 19.28 9.05 12.10
CA ARG A 153 20.71 8.92 11.77
C ARG A 153 21.11 9.72 10.53
N SER A 154 20.18 9.94 9.60
CA SER A 154 20.47 10.46 8.27
C SER A 154 19.48 11.50 7.78
N ALA A 155 19.99 12.51 7.09
CA ALA A 155 19.17 13.56 6.48
C ALA A 155 18.61 13.08 5.13
N PHE A 156 17.31 12.81 5.10
CA PHE A 156 16.60 12.39 3.88
C PHE A 156 15.94 13.56 3.15
N HIS A 157 15.92 13.45 1.82
CA HIS A 157 15.15 14.37 0.98
C HIS A 157 13.65 14.26 1.31
N ILE A 158 12.92 15.37 1.11
CA ILE A 158 11.53 15.53 1.56
C ILE A 158 10.58 14.47 0.98
N ASP A 159 10.83 13.98 -0.22
CA ASP A 159 10.04 12.95 -0.90
C ASP A 159 10.18 11.57 -0.24
N TRP A 160 11.37 11.24 0.28
CA TRP A 160 11.61 10.00 1.04
C TRP A 160 10.90 10.07 2.39
N ARG A 161 11.04 11.20 3.10
CA ARG A 161 10.36 11.44 4.38
C ARG A 161 8.84 11.40 4.23
N ALA A 162 8.28 12.10 3.24
CA ALA A 162 6.84 12.09 2.98
C ALA A 162 6.29 10.68 2.70
N ASN A 163 7.07 9.80 2.04
CA ASN A 163 6.65 8.41 1.86
C ASN A 163 6.64 7.62 3.17
N SER A 164 7.65 7.79 4.02
CA SER A 164 7.70 7.19 5.36
C SER A 164 6.54 7.68 6.24
N GLU A 165 6.39 8.99 6.34
CA GLU A 165 5.37 9.68 7.15
C GLU A 165 3.95 9.33 6.72
N PHE A 166 3.72 9.01 5.43
CA PHE A 166 2.43 8.48 4.99
C PHE A 166 2.09 7.18 5.72
N SER A 167 3.03 6.24 5.79
CA SER A 167 2.82 4.97 6.52
C SER A 167 2.65 5.22 8.02
N SER A 168 3.43 6.13 8.62
CA SER A 168 3.29 6.49 10.03
C SER A 168 1.93 7.12 10.36
N LEU A 169 1.43 8.03 9.52
CA LEU A 169 0.10 8.65 9.70
C LEU A 169 -1.03 7.63 9.69
N LEU A 170 -0.97 6.64 8.77
CA LEU A 170 -1.95 5.56 8.73
C LEU A 170 -1.90 4.70 10.00
N TYR A 171 -0.70 4.40 10.50
CA TYR A 171 -0.50 3.64 11.73
C TYR A 171 -1.02 4.40 12.97
N TRP A 172 -0.61 5.65 13.14
CA TRP A 172 -1.02 6.48 14.28
C TRP A 172 -2.54 6.67 14.31
N HIS A 173 -3.18 6.85 13.16
CA HIS A 173 -4.64 6.94 13.10
C HIS A 173 -5.31 5.64 13.56
N GLN A 174 -4.84 4.47 13.10
CA GLN A 174 -5.39 3.18 13.50
C GLN A 174 -5.17 2.87 14.99
N LYS A 175 -4.09 3.37 15.60
CA LYS A 175 -3.82 3.23 17.04
C LYS A 175 -4.45 4.34 17.91
N GLY A 176 -5.00 5.39 17.29
CA GLY A 176 -5.52 6.56 18.02
C GLY A 176 -4.43 7.45 18.65
N GLU A 177 -3.22 7.46 18.09
CA GLU A 177 -2.07 8.23 18.60
C GLU A 177 -2.12 9.70 18.15
N ILE A 178 -3.09 10.45 18.69
CA ILE A 178 -3.34 11.85 18.33
C ILE A 178 -2.10 12.74 18.53
N THR A 179 -1.37 12.57 19.64
CA THR A 179 -0.17 13.38 19.95
C THR A 179 0.94 13.20 18.91
N ALA A 180 1.10 12.01 18.33
CA ALA A 180 2.08 11.78 17.27
C ALA A 180 1.69 12.55 15.99
N ILE A 181 0.40 12.57 15.65
CA ILE A 181 -0.13 13.31 14.50
C ILE A 181 0.03 14.83 14.69
N GLU A 182 -0.24 15.35 15.89
CA GLU A 182 0.01 16.76 16.22
C GLU A 182 1.49 17.12 16.09
N HIS A 183 2.37 16.27 16.63
CA HIS A 183 3.81 16.47 16.56
C HIS A 183 4.32 16.49 15.12
N TYR A 184 3.83 15.56 14.28
CA TYR A 184 4.11 15.55 12.85
C TYR A 184 3.71 16.87 12.20
N LEU A 185 2.49 17.35 12.45
CA LEU A 185 1.97 18.55 11.79
C LEU A 185 2.78 19.81 12.10
N VAL A 186 3.34 19.92 13.31
CA VAL A 186 4.22 21.02 13.72
C VAL A 186 5.55 21.00 12.96
N LYS A 187 6.08 19.81 12.66
CA LYS A 187 7.38 19.62 12.01
C LYS A 187 7.30 19.47 10.49
N ALA A 188 6.11 19.26 9.94
CA ALA A 188 5.93 18.93 8.53
C ALA A 188 6.45 20.05 7.62
N ASP A 189 7.36 19.71 6.72
CA ASP A 189 7.82 20.62 5.68
C ASP A 189 6.66 20.97 4.74
N GLN A 190 6.52 22.26 4.41
CA GLN A 190 5.48 22.78 3.52
C GLN A 190 6.10 23.21 2.19
N PRO A 191 6.02 22.38 1.13
CA PRO A 191 6.56 22.73 -0.17
C PRO A 191 5.88 23.98 -0.75
N GLN A 192 6.63 24.86 -1.40
CA GLN A 192 6.08 26.08 -2.01
C GLN A 192 5.07 25.81 -3.14
N GLN A 193 5.13 24.63 -3.75
CA GLN A 193 4.30 24.23 -4.88
C GLN A 193 3.81 22.78 -4.69
N ALA A 194 2.89 22.35 -5.56
CA ALA A 194 2.41 20.98 -5.65
C ALA A 194 2.43 20.46 -7.10
N CYS A 195 3.50 20.79 -7.83
CA CYS A 195 3.59 20.58 -9.29
C CYS A 195 4.01 19.16 -9.70
N ASN A 196 4.41 18.32 -8.73
CA ASN A 196 4.77 16.93 -8.97
C ASN A 196 4.21 16.01 -7.87
N HIS A 197 4.29 14.70 -8.11
CA HIS A 197 3.67 13.69 -7.27
C HIS A 197 4.27 13.61 -5.84
N PHE A 198 5.55 13.96 -5.67
CA PHE A 198 6.21 13.97 -4.37
C PHE A 198 5.70 15.12 -3.48
N GLN A 199 5.58 16.33 -4.05
CA GLN A 199 5.03 17.49 -3.34
C GLN A 199 3.53 17.30 -3.04
N GLN A 200 2.79 16.72 -4.00
CA GLN A 200 1.40 16.33 -3.80
C GLN A 200 1.24 15.34 -2.64
N LEU A 201 2.15 14.37 -2.50
CA LEU A 201 2.13 13.43 -1.37
C LEU A 201 2.34 14.13 -0.03
N GLN A 202 3.32 15.03 0.06
CA GLN A 202 3.58 15.76 1.30
C GLN A 202 2.38 16.60 1.73
N TRP A 203 1.79 17.36 0.80
CA TRP A 203 0.60 18.13 1.10
C TRP A 203 -0.62 17.26 1.43
N ARG A 204 -0.78 16.10 0.80
CA ARG A 204 -1.79 15.11 1.20
C ARG A 204 -1.57 14.60 2.61
N ASN A 205 -0.33 14.38 3.03
CA ASN A 205 -0.04 13.95 4.40
C ASN A 205 -0.42 15.03 5.41
N ILE A 206 -0.11 16.30 5.12
CA ILE A 206 -0.53 17.43 5.95
C ILE A 206 -2.06 17.54 6.02
N ALA A 207 -2.75 17.39 4.89
CA ALA A 207 -4.21 17.41 4.85
C ALA A 207 -4.83 16.23 5.61
N ARG A 208 -4.24 15.03 5.49
CA ARG A 208 -4.66 13.83 6.21
C ARG A 208 -4.47 14.01 7.72
N ALA A 209 -3.33 14.57 8.16
CA ALA A 209 -3.11 14.89 9.56
C ALA A 209 -4.16 15.88 10.09
N ASN A 210 -4.44 16.96 9.35
CA ASN A 210 -5.50 17.90 9.70
C ASN A 210 -6.89 17.22 9.77
N MET A 211 -7.22 16.35 8.81
CA MET A 211 -8.45 15.57 8.83
C MET A 211 -8.56 14.69 10.09
N TYR A 212 -7.49 13.98 10.45
CA TYR A 212 -7.47 13.12 11.64
C TYR A 212 -7.60 13.91 12.95
N LEU A 213 -7.14 15.15 12.98
CA LEU A 213 -7.31 16.07 14.11
C LEU A 213 -8.66 16.82 14.10
N GLY A 214 -9.53 16.58 13.11
CA GLY A 214 -10.81 17.27 12.97
C GLY A 214 -10.72 18.70 12.41
N HIS A 215 -9.54 19.12 11.96
CA HIS A 215 -9.27 20.41 11.29
C HIS A 215 -9.71 20.38 9.82
N TYR A 216 -10.99 20.09 9.58
CA TYR A 216 -11.49 19.81 8.24
C TYR A 216 -11.36 20.98 7.26
N GLN A 217 -11.53 22.22 7.73
CA GLN A 217 -11.41 23.40 6.86
C GLN A 217 -9.98 23.56 6.35
N GLN A 218 -8.99 23.43 7.24
CA GLN A 218 -7.57 23.48 6.88
C GLN A 218 -7.21 22.36 5.89
N ALA A 219 -7.76 21.15 6.09
CA ALA A 219 -7.57 20.05 5.16
C ALA A 219 -8.16 20.38 3.76
N LEU A 220 -9.36 20.95 3.69
CA LEU A 220 -9.99 21.33 2.42
C LEU A 220 -9.27 22.47 1.71
N ASP A 221 -8.73 23.45 2.45
CA ASP A 221 -7.94 24.53 1.84
C ASP A 221 -6.71 23.97 1.11
N ILE A 222 -6.06 22.97 1.71
CA ILE A 222 -4.96 22.23 1.06
C ILE A 222 -5.48 21.43 -0.15
N MET A 223 -6.62 20.73 -0.02
CA MET A 223 -7.19 19.95 -1.14
C MET A 223 -7.52 20.83 -2.36
N ASN A 224 -8.05 22.03 -2.14
CA ASN A 224 -8.33 22.98 -3.22
C ASN A 224 -7.06 23.42 -3.96
N MET A 225 -5.97 23.66 -3.22
CA MET A 225 -4.66 23.97 -3.82
C MET A 225 -4.12 22.77 -4.62
N LEU A 226 -4.28 21.55 -4.10
CA LEU A 226 -3.84 20.34 -4.80
C LEU A 226 -4.65 20.05 -6.06
N ASP A 227 -5.96 20.29 -6.06
CA ASP A 227 -6.82 20.15 -7.24
C ASP A 227 -6.40 21.12 -8.35
N ALA A 228 -6.19 22.41 -8.01
CA ALA A 228 -5.70 23.40 -8.96
C ALA A 228 -4.35 22.99 -9.59
N ALA A 229 -3.43 22.48 -8.77
CA ALA A 229 -2.15 21.99 -9.26
C ALA A 229 -2.28 20.72 -10.13
N CYS A 230 -3.17 19.79 -9.77
CA CYS A 230 -3.44 18.59 -10.58
C CYS A 230 -4.00 18.95 -11.96
N GLN A 231 -4.90 19.93 -12.03
CA GLN A 231 -5.46 20.42 -13.29
C GLN A 231 -4.39 21.13 -14.14
N GLN A 232 -3.58 21.98 -13.51
CA GLN A 232 -2.50 22.71 -14.20
C GLN A 232 -1.43 21.78 -14.80
N HIS A 233 -1.05 20.73 -14.06
CA HIS A 233 0.06 19.84 -14.41
C HIS A 233 -0.38 18.48 -14.98
N ASN A 234 -1.69 18.28 -15.15
CA ASN A 234 -2.30 17.03 -15.62
C ASN A 234 -1.90 15.79 -14.78
N LEU A 235 -1.95 15.93 -13.45
CA LEU A 235 -1.60 14.88 -12.49
C LEU A 235 -2.83 14.00 -12.19
N VAL A 236 -3.27 13.22 -13.18
CA VAL A 236 -4.52 12.43 -13.12
C VAL A 236 -4.52 11.45 -11.94
N THR A 237 -3.38 10.81 -11.68
CA THR A 237 -3.24 9.85 -10.58
C THR A 237 -3.32 10.54 -9.21
N ASP A 238 -2.71 11.70 -9.06
CA ASP A 238 -2.78 12.46 -7.80
C ASP A 238 -4.18 13.03 -7.58
N ASN A 239 -4.85 13.50 -8.63
CA ASN A 239 -6.27 13.87 -8.57
C ASN A 239 -7.13 12.70 -8.07
N ASN A 240 -6.89 11.49 -8.57
CA ASN A 240 -7.62 10.31 -8.10
C ASN A 240 -7.42 10.05 -6.60
N ARG A 241 -6.20 10.22 -6.08
CA ARG A 241 -5.89 10.10 -4.64
C ARG A 241 -6.56 11.20 -3.82
N ASN A 242 -6.51 12.44 -4.32
CA ASN A 242 -7.07 13.61 -3.65
C ASN A 242 -8.60 13.49 -3.52
N LEU A 243 -9.30 13.06 -4.57
CA LEU A 243 -10.75 12.85 -4.56
C LEU A 243 -11.22 11.83 -3.51
N VAL A 244 -10.44 10.78 -3.25
CA VAL A 244 -10.75 9.81 -2.18
C VAL A 244 -10.66 10.49 -0.81
N LEU A 245 -9.59 11.23 -0.55
CA LEU A 245 -9.41 11.95 0.71
C LEU A 245 -10.48 13.04 0.91
N GLU A 246 -10.80 13.81 -0.13
CA GLU A 246 -11.89 14.80 -0.10
C GLU A 246 -13.23 14.15 0.24
N ALA A 247 -13.54 12.98 -0.33
CA ALA A 247 -14.78 12.27 -0.03
C ALA A 247 -14.88 11.91 1.46
N VAL A 248 -13.77 11.47 2.07
CA VAL A 248 -13.70 11.17 3.50
C VAL A 248 -13.90 12.45 4.33
N ILE A 249 -13.20 13.54 3.99
CA ILE A 249 -13.33 14.84 4.68
C ILE A 249 -14.78 15.33 4.63
N TYR A 250 -15.42 15.35 3.46
CA TYR A 250 -16.80 15.81 3.33
C TYR A 250 -17.80 14.92 4.06
N LYS A 251 -17.56 13.60 4.12
CA LYS A 251 -18.40 12.68 4.91
C LYS A 251 -18.29 12.98 6.40
N GLN A 252 -17.08 13.24 6.90
CA GLN A 252 -16.85 13.62 8.30
C GLN A 252 -17.47 14.97 8.66
N MET A 253 -17.52 15.92 7.72
CA MET A 253 -18.22 17.19 7.88
C MET A 253 -19.77 17.07 7.78
N GLY A 254 -20.30 15.88 7.49
CA GLY A 254 -21.74 15.67 7.29
C GLY A 254 -22.27 16.09 5.91
N ASN A 255 -21.41 16.54 4.98
CA ASN A 255 -21.80 16.91 3.62
C ASN A 255 -21.81 15.70 2.68
N LYS A 256 -22.83 14.86 2.86
CA LYS A 256 -22.97 13.57 2.18
C LYS A 256 -23.03 13.67 0.65
N GLU A 257 -23.76 14.62 0.08
CA GLU A 257 -23.91 14.70 -1.38
C GLU A 257 -22.59 15.03 -2.08
N VAL A 258 -21.79 15.94 -1.50
CA VAL A 258 -20.46 16.26 -2.03
C VAL A 258 -19.51 15.07 -1.86
N ALA A 259 -19.54 14.39 -0.72
CA ALA A 259 -18.73 13.19 -0.49
C ALA A 259 -18.99 12.10 -1.53
N LEU A 260 -20.26 11.80 -1.82
CA LEU A 260 -20.66 10.82 -2.84
C LEU A 260 -20.20 11.24 -4.24
N SER A 261 -20.34 12.52 -4.58
CA SER A 261 -19.88 13.06 -5.87
C SER A 261 -18.36 12.90 -6.04
N LYS A 262 -17.58 13.27 -5.02
CA LYS A 262 -16.11 13.13 -5.01
C LYS A 262 -15.69 11.66 -5.15
N LEU A 263 -16.32 10.76 -4.39
CA LEU A 263 -16.02 9.32 -4.47
C LEU A 263 -16.41 8.72 -5.82
N LYS A 264 -17.54 9.15 -6.41
CA LYS A 264 -17.94 8.74 -7.77
C LYS A 264 -16.90 9.15 -8.81
N ASN A 265 -16.40 10.38 -8.73
CA ASN A 265 -15.35 10.85 -9.64
C ASN A 265 -14.04 10.07 -9.43
N ALA A 266 -13.68 9.75 -8.18
CA ALA A 266 -12.54 8.89 -7.90
C ALA A 266 -12.70 7.50 -8.53
N LEU A 267 -13.89 6.88 -8.43
CA LEU A 267 -14.19 5.58 -9.05
C LEU A 267 -14.04 5.64 -10.58
N LEU A 268 -14.52 6.71 -11.22
CA LEU A 268 -14.40 6.87 -12.67
C LEU A 268 -12.93 6.94 -13.12
N LEU A 269 -12.06 7.60 -12.35
CA LEU A 269 -10.64 7.68 -12.67
C LEU A 269 -9.92 6.33 -12.55
N THR A 270 -10.44 5.38 -11.74
CA THR A 270 -9.87 4.03 -11.66
C THR A 270 -9.93 3.27 -12.99
N ASN A 271 -10.81 3.66 -13.92
CA ASN A 271 -10.84 3.06 -15.26
C ASN A 271 -9.52 3.23 -16.01
N ASN A 272 -8.83 4.36 -15.78
CA ASN A 272 -7.55 4.67 -16.42
C ASN A 272 -6.37 4.36 -15.49
N THR A 273 -6.50 4.65 -14.19
CA THR A 273 -5.40 4.52 -13.23
C THR A 273 -5.27 3.10 -12.64
N GLY A 274 -6.37 2.35 -12.57
CA GLY A 274 -6.47 1.08 -11.85
C GLY A 274 -6.28 1.19 -10.33
N MET A 275 -6.17 2.40 -9.77
CA MET A 275 -5.79 2.59 -8.37
C MET A 275 -6.94 2.30 -7.41
N VAL A 276 -6.75 1.29 -6.58
CA VAL A 276 -7.70 0.85 -5.55
C VAL A 276 -7.13 0.98 -4.14
N GLY A 277 -5.82 0.88 -3.94
CA GLY A 277 -5.17 0.88 -2.62
C GLY A 277 -5.51 2.11 -1.77
N ASN A 278 -5.65 3.29 -2.38
CA ASN A 278 -5.99 4.52 -1.66
C ASN A 278 -7.42 4.51 -1.09
N PHE A 279 -8.35 3.78 -1.72
CA PHE A 279 -9.71 3.60 -1.19
C PHE A 279 -9.71 2.78 0.10
N LEU A 280 -8.67 1.97 0.30
CA LEU A 280 -8.56 1.05 1.43
C LEU A 280 -7.90 1.69 2.68
N CYS A 281 -7.42 2.93 2.59
CA CYS A 281 -6.78 3.63 3.72
C CYS A 281 -7.80 3.96 4.83
N ASP A 282 -8.94 4.54 4.45
CA ASP A 282 -10.04 4.93 5.34
C ASP A 282 -11.27 4.03 5.09
N ALA A 283 -11.02 2.72 5.01
CA ALA A 283 -11.95 1.70 4.49
C ALA A 283 -13.36 1.75 5.13
N GLU A 284 -13.47 2.00 6.44
CA GLU A 284 -14.76 2.04 7.12
C GLU A 284 -15.68 3.16 6.58
N ILE A 285 -15.11 4.35 6.34
CA ILE A 285 -15.85 5.50 5.85
C ILE A 285 -16.14 5.34 4.36
N VAL A 286 -15.14 4.87 3.61
CA VAL A 286 -15.26 4.65 2.17
C VAL A 286 -16.29 3.56 1.87
N ALA A 287 -16.33 2.46 2.64
CA ALA A 287 -17.31 1.39 2.49
C ALA A 287 -18.75 1.92 2.63
N LYS A 288 -19.02 2.70 3.69
CA LYS A 288 -20.34 3.34 3.89
C LYS A 288 -20.74 4.23 2.72
N LEU A 289 -19.80 4.98 2.15
CA LEU A 289 -20.05 5.81 0.97
C LEU A 289 -20.27 4.97 -0.30
N LEU A 290 -19.54 3.86 -0.48
CA LEU A 290 -19.73 2.95 -1.61
C LEU A 290 -21.11 2.27 -1.55
N ASP A 291 -21.54 1.79 -0.40
CA ASP A 291 -22.89 1.21 -0.22
C ASP A 291 -23.98 2.23 -0.59
N GLU A 292 -23.85 3.47 -0.10
CA GLU A 292 -24.77 4.55 -0.43
C GLU A 292 -24.77 4.87 -1.94
N LEU A 293 -23.60 4.88 -2.60
CA LEU A 293 -23.49 5.09 -4.05
C LEU A 293 -24.16 3.98 -4.86
N ILE A 294 -23.99 2.73 -4.44
CA ILE A 294 -24.58 1.55 -5.10
C ILE A 294 -26.11 1.60 -4.98
N GLN A 295 -26.64 1.93 -3.80
CA GLN A 295 -28.09 2.01 -3.56
C GLN A 295 -28.77 3.13 -4.36
N LYS A 296 -28.10 4.27 -4.58
CA LYS A 296 -28.65 5.41 -5.34
C LYS A 296 -28.70 5.21 -6.86
N GLN A 297 -28.22 4.09 -7.41
CA GLN A 297 -28.31 3.69 -8.83
C GLN A 297 -27.82 4.74 -9.86
N HIS A 298 -26.72 5.46 -9.58
CA HIS A 298 -26.15 6.46 -10.52
C HIS A 298 -24.73 6.12 -11.00
N LEU A 299 -24.37 4.82 -11.00
CA LEU A 299 -23.09 4.31 -11.48
C LEU A 299 -23.27 3.62 -12.83
N SER A 300 -22.25 3.70 -13.69
CA SER A 300 -22.16 2.83 -14.87
C SER A 300 -21.87 1.39 -14.44
N ASP A 301 -22.14 0.41 -15.29
CA ASP A 301 -21.91 -1.02 -14.98
C ASP A 301 -20.48 -1.30 -14.52
N LEU A 302 -19.49 -0.68 -15.18
CA LEU A 302 -18.09 -0.81 -14.80
C LEU A 302 -17.79 -0.20 -13.43
N ALA A 303 -18.31 1.00 -13.15
CA ALA A 303 -18.13 1.65 -11.85
C ALA A 303 -18.84 0.88 -10.72
N LEU A 304 -20.01 0.29 -11.01
CA LEU A 304 -20.74 -0.56 -10.09
C LEU A 304 -19.95 -1.83 -9.76
N TYR A 305 -19.44 -2.53 -10.78
CA TYR A 305 -18.58 -3.69 -10.58
C TYR A 305 -17.34 -3.35 -9.73
N ARG A 306 -16.68 -2.22 -10.01
CA ARG A 306 -15.53 -1.75 -9.23
C ARG A 306 -15.89 -1.42 -7.77
N ALA A 307 -17.00 -0.73 -7.55
CA ALA A 307 -17.48 -0.43 -6.20
C ALA A 307 -17.77 -1.72 -5.40
N GLN A 308 -18.43 -2.69 -6.02
CA GLN A 308 -18.69 -3.99 -5.39
C GLN A 308 -17.41 -4.78 -5.11
N GLN A 309 -16.42 -4.73 -6.02
CA GLN A 309 -15.12 -5.34 -5.81
C GLN A 309 -14.40 -4.72 -4.60
N LEU A 310 -14.35 -3.38 -4.51
CA LEU A 310 -13.75 -2.67 -3.39
C LEU A 310 -14.41 -3.01 -2.06
N LEU A 311 -15.74 -3.09 -2.01
CA LEU A 311 -16.47 -3.51 -0.80
C LEU A 311 -16.09 -4.92 -0.36
N ARG A 312 -15.96 -5.87 -1.30
CA ARG A 312 -15.48 -7.23 -0.97
C ARG A 312 -14.06 -7.21 -0.40
N GLU A 313 -13.17 -6.43 -0.99
CA GLU A 313 -11.80 -6.27 -0.52
C GLU A 313 -11.73 -5.64 0.88
N MET A 314 -12.59 -4.66 1.18
CA MET A 314 -12.69 -4.03 2.50
C MET A 314 -13.24 -5.00 3.56
N ASN A 315 -14.30 -5.75 3.24
CA ASN A 315 -14.90 -6.71 4.16
C ASN A 315 -13.97 -7.91 4.45
N ASN A 316 -13.16 -8.32 3.47
CA ASN A 316 -12.14 -9.35 3.70
C ASN A 316 -11.07 -8.90 4.70
N LYS A 317 -10.70 -7.61 4.73
CA LYS A 317 -9.75 -7.08 5.73
C LYS A 317 -10.29 -7.11 7.16
N GLU A 318 -11.59 -6.92 7.35
CA GLU A 318 -12.21 -7.03 8.69
C GLU A 318 -12.11 -8.46 9.23
N ARG A 319 -12.13 -9.49 8.35
CA ARG A 319 -11.87 -10.88 8.74
C ARG A 319 -10.41 -11.13 9.12
N THR A 320 -9.46 -10.49 8.43
CA THR A 320 -8.02 -10.60 8.72
C THR A 320 -7.61 -9.92 10.04
N ARG A 321 -8.35 -8.89 10.45
CA ARG A 321 -8.02 -8.02 11.61
C ARG A 321 -8.19 -8.66 12.99
N SER A 322 -8.91 -9.76 13.16
CA SER A 322 -9.44 -10.07 14.50
C SER A 322 -8.93 -11.33 15.17
N VAL A 323 -8.19 -12.24 14.51
CA VAL A 323 -7.99 -13.57 15.11
C VAL A 323 -6.58 -14.07 14.97
N HIS A 324 -5.74 -13.65 15.91
CA HIS A 324 -4.58 -14.44 16.30
C HIS A 324 -5.08 -15.44 17.34
N PHE A 325 -4.91 -16.74 17.07
CA PHE A 325 -5.09 -17.77 18.10
C PHE A 325 -3.87 -17.72 19.03
N ASP A 326 -3.74 -16.61 19.77
CA ASP A 326 -2.73 -16.44 20.81
C ASP A 326 -3.09 -17.28 22.05
N GLU A 327 -2.17 -17.32 23.01
CA GLU A 327 -2.30 -18.21 24.17
C GLU A 327 -3.56 -17.87 25.00
N ASP A 328 -3.83 -16.58 25.20
CA ASP A 328 -5.02 -16.08 25.92
C ASP A 328 -6.32 -16.40 25.19
N PHE A 329 -6.36 -16.26 23.87
CA PHE A 329 -7.52 -16.61 23.04
C PHE A 329 -7.79 -18.11 23.08
N VAL A 330 -6.74 -18.92 22.91
CA VAL A 330 -6.85 -20.39 22.92
C VAL A 330 -7.29 -20.89 24.28
N GLU A 331 -6.75 -20.34 25.38
CA GLU A 331 -7.16 -20.73 26.73
C GLU A 331 -8.65 -20.45 26.95
N LYS A 332 -9.12 -19.25 26.59
CA LYS A 332 -10.55 -18.90 26.69
C LYS A 332 -11.41 -19.79 25.80
N LEU A 333 -11.01 -20.01 24.55
CA LEU A 333 -11.73 -20.86 23.59
C LEU A 333 -11.92 -22.29 24.14
N LEU A 334 -10.85 -22.89 24.69
CA LEU A 334 -10.87 -24.25 25.22
C LEU A 334 -11.78 -24.40 26.45
N THR A 335 -12.05 -23.31 27.18
CA THR A 335 -12.99 -23.31 28.32
C THR A 335 -14.46 -23.23 27.91
N LEU A 336 -14.78 -22.96 26.65
CA LEU A 336 -16.16 -22.84 26.19
C LEU A 336 -16.90 -24.20 26.18
N PRO A 337 -18.18 -24.22 26.59
CA PRO A 337 -18.96 -25.46 26.67
C PRO A 337 -19.25 -26.07 25.29
N ASN A 338 -19.33 -25.24 24.24
CA ASN A 338 -19.74 -25.63 22.89
C ASN A 338 -18.57 -25.81 21.90
N ILE A 339 -17.33 -25.92 22.38
CA ILE A 339 -16.18 -26.17 21.48
C ILE A 339 -16.30 -27.56 20.82
N PRO A 340 -15.96 -27.71 19.52
CA PRO A 340 -15.99 -28.99 18.83
C PRO A 340 -15.23 -30.11 19.57
N GLU A 341 -15.84 -31.29 19.66
CA GLU A 341 -15.31 -32.43 20.41
C GLU A 341 -13.96 -32.93 19.87
N LEU A 342 -13.73 -32.79 18.56
CA LEU A 342 -12.45 -33.08 17.91
C LEU A 342 -11.28 -32.25 18.50
N ILE A 343 -11.53 -30.98 18.86
CA ILE A 343 -10.51 -30.11 19.45
C ILE A 343 -10.20 -30.51 20.90
N ARG A 344 -11.20 -31.03 21.63
CA ARG A 344 -11.01 -31.57 22.99
C ARG A 344 -10.25 -32.89 23.00
N THR A 345 -10.57 -33.77 22.04
CA THR A 345 -10.02 -35.13 21.97
C THR A 345 -8.65 -35.18 21.29
N SER A 346 -8.37 -34.23 20.40
CA SER A 346 -7.09 -34.11 19.69
C SER A 346 -6.62 -32.65 19.68
N PRO A 347 -6.08 -32.13 20.81
CA PRO A 347 -5.70 -30.74 20.92
C PRO A 347 -4.63 -30.34 19.91
N LEU A 348 -4.83 -29.17 19.31
CA LEU A 348 -3.83 -28.52 18.50
C LEU A 348 -2.70 -28.00 19.39
N THR A 349 -1.48 -28.10 18.90
CA THR A 349 -0.31 -27.45 19.51
C THR A 349 -0.39 -25.94 19.30
N GLN A 350 0.36 -25.17 20.10
CA GLN A 350 0.45 -23.72 19.93
C GLN A 350 0.85 -23.32 18.50
N ARG A 351 1.79 -24.05 17.88
CA ARG A 351 2.15 -23.80 16.47
C ARG A 351 1.03 -24.13 15.49
N GLU A 352 0.26 -25.19 15.71
CA GLU A 352 -0.90 -25.51 14.87
C GLU A 352 -2.03 -24.49 15.01
N TRP A 353 -2.24 -23.93 16.21
CA TRP A 353 -3.16 -22.81 16.45
C TRP A 353 -2.72 -21.55 15.71
N GLN A 354 -1.44 -21.18 15.83
CA GLN A 354 -0.87 -20.06 15.08
C GLN A 354 -1.02 -20.27 13.57
N VAL A 355 -0.74 -21.47 13.07
CA VAL A 355 -0.91 -21.81 11.64
C VAL A 355 -2.38 -21.73 11.22
N LEU A 356 -3.33 -22.20 12.03
CA LEU A 356 -4.77 -22.07 11.73
C LEU A 356 -5.21 -20.61 11.66
N GLY A 357 -4.74 -19.78 12.59
CA GLY A 357 -4.97 -18.33 12.59
C GLY A 357 -4.43 -17.65 11.34
N LEU A 358 -3.18 -17.91 11.00
CA LEU A 358 -2.58 -17.33 9.80
C LEU A 358 -3.24 -17.86 8.52
N ILE A 359 -3.70 -19.11 8.49
CA ILE A 359 -4.51 -19.64 7.39
C ILE A 359 -5.81 -18.83 7.23
N TYR A 360 -6.50 -18.61 8.34
CA TYR A 360 -7.74 -17.84 8.42
C TYR A 360 -7.53 -16.38 7.98
N SER A 361 -6.41 -15.77 8.40
CA SER A 361 -5.96 -14.45 7.98
C SER A 361 -5.51 -14.39 6.50
N GLY A 362 -5.52 -15.50 5.78
CA GLY A 362 -5.26 -15.56 4.33
C GLY A 362 -3.80 -15.78 3.95
N TYR A 363 -2.90 -16.09 4.89
CA TYR A 363 -1.46 -16.21 4.62
C TYR A 363 -1.12 -17.45 3.80
N SER A 364 -0.32 -17.30 2.75
CA SER A 364 0.28 -18.42 2.02
C SER A 364 1.21 -19.25 2.92
N ASN A 365 1.56 -20.46 2.50
CA ASN A 365 2.46 -21.31 3.31
C ASN A 365 3.83 -20.66 3.49
N GLU A 366 4.30 -19.93 2.48
CA GLU A 366 5.55 -19.17 2.50
C GLU A 366 5.46 -17.97 3.46
N GLN A 367 4.31 -17.28 3.50
CA GLN A 367 4.09 -16.18 4.45
C GLN A 367 4.00 -16.68 5.90
N ILE A 368 3.31 -17.79 6.14
CA ILE A 368 3.26 -18.44 7.47
C ILE A 368 4.68 -18.84 7.90
N ALA A 369 5.49 -19.32 6.97
CA ALA A 369 6.87 -19.75 7.26
C ALA A 369 7.74 -18.56 7.68
N SER A 370 7.63 -17.45 6.95
CA SER A 370 8.28 -16.18 7.27
C SER A 370 7.82 -15.64 8.62
N GLU A 371 6.50 -15.63 8.89
CA GLU A 371 5.94 -15.08 10.12
C GLU A 371 6.33 -15.88 11.37
N LEU A 372 6.49 -17.20 11.23
CA LEU A 372 6.86 -18.08 12.35
C LEU A 372 8.37 -18.35 12.45
N ASP A 373 9.19 -17.73 11.60
CA ASP A 373 10.65 -17.92 11.47
C ASP A 373 11.06 -19.40 11.29
N VAL A 374 10.42 -20.07 10.32
CA VAL A 374 10.67 -21.49 9.99
C VAL A 374 10.66 -21.72 8.48
N ALA A 375 11.15 -22.88 8.04
CA ALA A 375 11.09 -23.26 6.63
C ALA A 375 9.64 -23.58 6.16
N ALA A 376 9.33 -23.29 4.90
CA ALA A 376 8.00 -23.59 4.32
C ALA A 376 7.64 -25.09 4.34
N THR A 377 8.64 -25.99 4.34
CA THR A 377 8.45 -27.43 4.54
C THR A 377 7.94 -27.78 5.94
N THR A 378 8.38 -27.03 6.95
CA THR A 378 7.90 -27.14 8.33
C THR A 378 6.44 -26.73 8.41
N ILE A 379 6.05 -25.65 7.73
CA ILE A 379 4.64 -25.22 7.66
C ILE A 379 3.76 -26.27 6.99
N LYS A 380 4.18 -26.86 5.86
CA LYS A 380 3.43 -27.95 5.23
C LYS A 380 3.18 -29.12 6.20
N THR A 381 4.15 -29.39 7.08
CA THR A 381 4.01 -30.42 8.13
C THR A 381 2.98 -30.02 9.19
N HIS A 382 3.04 -28.78 9.69
CA HIS A 382 2.05 -28.27 10.64
C HIS A 382 0.64 -28.25 10.04
N ILE A 383 0.48 -27.84 8.78
CA ILE A 383 -0.82 -27.84 8.09
C ILE A 383 -1.37 -29.25 7.95
N ARG A 384 -0.54 -30.22 7.55
CA ARG A 384 -0.98 -31.62 7.45
C ARG A 384 -1.44 -32.17 8.80
N ASN A 385 -0.69 -31.90 9.86
CA ASN A 385 -1.04 -32.38 11.21
C ASN A 385 -2.30 -31.69 11.72
N LEU A 386 -2.41 -30.37 11.54
CA LEU A 386 -3.62 -29.58 11.81
C LEU A 386 -4.84 -30.20 11.11
N TYR A 387 -4.74 -30.48 9.80
CA TYR A 387 -5.85 -31.04 9.03
C TYR A 387 -6.26 -32.42 9.53
N GLN A 388 -5.28 -33.27 9.82
CA GLN A 388 -5.53 -34.59 10.38
C GLN A 388 -6.22 -34.52 11.75
N LYS A 389 -5.81 -33.59 12.62
CA LYS A 389 -6.38 -33.42 13.96
C LYS A 389 -7.80 -32.85 13.92
N LEU A 390 -8.08 -31.94 12.99
CA LEU A 390 -9.41 -31.34 12.82
C LEU A 390 -10.35 -32.16 11.92
N GLY A 391 -9.85 -33.21 11.26
CA GLY A 391 -10.66 -34.04 10.36
C GLY A 391 -11.07 -33.32 9.08
N ILE A 392 -10.26 -32.36 8.62
CA ILE A 392 -10.54 -31.53 7.44
C ILE A 392 -9.64 -31.90 6.26
N ALA A 393 -10.10 -31.66 5.04
CA ALA A 393 -9.43 -32.07 3.82
C ALA A 393 -8.66 -30.95 3.12
N ASN A 394 -9.05 -29.69 3.33
CA ASN A 394 -8.52 -28.59 2.56
C ASN A 394 -8.51 -27.25 3.33
N ARG A 395 -7.85 -26.27 2.71
CA ARG A 395 -7.67 -24.93 3.26
C ARG A 395 -8.98 -24.17 3.45
N GLN A 396 -9.97 -24.39 2.58
CA GLN A 396 -11.27 -23.73 2.71
C GLN A 396 -11.99 -24.24 3.96
N GLU A 397 -11.96 -25.54 4.22
CA GLU A 397 -12.51 -26.13 5.46
C GLU A 397 -11.75 -25.64 6.71
N ALA A 398 -10.44 -25.42 6.63
CA ALA A 398 -9.67 -24.82 7.72
C ALA A 398 -10.13 -23.38 8.02
N ILE A 399 -10.39 -22.58 6.98
CA ILE A 399 -10.92 -21.23 7.11
C ILE A 399 -12.31 -21.26 7.76
N THR A 400 -13.22 -22.13 7.28
CA THR A 400 -14.56 -22.26 7.86
C THR A 400 -14.52 -22.75 9.31
N THR A 401 -13.62 -23.70 9.63
CA THR A 401 -13.43 -24.15 11.01
C THR A 401 -12.96 -23.02 11.91
N ALA A 402 -12.01 -22.20 11.43
CA ALA A 402 -11.58 -21.01 12.18
C ALA A 402 -12.77 -20.04 12.38
N GLU A 403 -13.55 -19.73 11.34
CA GLU A 403 -14.76 -18.88 11.43
C GLU A 403 -15.73 -19.36 12.52
N GLU A 404 -16.00 -20.67 12.59
CA GLU A 404 -16.87 -21.25 13.62
C GLU A 404 -16.31 -21.07 15.03
N LEU A 405 -15.00 -21.30 15.23
CA LEU A 405 -14.35 -21.14 16.53
C LEU A 405 -14.34 -19.69 17.00
N ILE A 406 -14.19 -18.75 16.08
CA ILE A 406 -14.25 -17.32 16.34
C ILE A 406 -15.66 -16.91 16.73
N GLY A 407 -16.67 -17.40 16.00
CA GLY A 407 -18.07 -17.16 16.31
C GLY A 407 -18.50 -17.63 17.69
N LEU A 408 -17.88 -18.70 18.22
CA LEU A 408 -18.11 -19.17 19.60
C LEU A 408 -17.63 -18.17 20.67
N MET A 409 -16.64 -17.33 20.34
CA MET A 409 -16.13 -16.28 21.21
C MET A 409 -16.96 -14.98 21.13
N GLY A 410 -17.96 -14.93 20.25
CA GLY A 410 -18.83 -13.76 20.05
C GLY A 410 -18.13 -12.59 19.34
N ILE A 411 -17.09 -12.87 18.56
CA ILE A 411 -16.30 -11.91 17.77
C ILE A 411 -16.75 -11.92 16.32
#